data_AF-A0A9Q0LQK0-F1
#
_entry.id   AF-A0A9Q0LQK0-F1
#
_cell.length_a   1.000
_cell.length_b   1.000
_cell.length_c   1.000
_cell.angle_alpha   90.00
_cell.angle_beta   90.00
_cell.angle_gamma   90.00
#
_symmetry.space_group_name_H-M   'P 1'
#
loop_
_entity.id
_entity.type
_entity.pdbx_description
1 polymer ?
#
loop_
_entity_poly.entity_id
_entity_poly.type
_entity_poly.pdbx_seq_one_letter_code
_entity_poly.pdbx_strand_id
1 'polypeptide(L)'
;MNSNSNFNFNQKNDIWIFGQNPFFNRFSDDPYQITKPHQMTTVNLQEEPIKQIASNKFITNVLFISGEVIQFIVGLDPKKLKFPKIKKISVGIENEALLSEKGQVFIRQNRYKTKISRTYKEITLLIEDTNDRIIQDVVSGKNTIYLLTSNQNAYGIGSNDHGQLSCDSETLKKTEKPILMMKNVSKIFSGNFSNCVFILNSNQELFCCGDNFFGQLGLGKSIKEAKVNQLTKNPKYSKRQNN
;
A
#
# COMPACT_ATOMS: atom_id res chain seq x y z
N MET A 1 -10.28 17.72 -1.14
CA MET A 1 -10.45 17.60 0.32
C MET A 1 -9.35 16.70 0.86
N ASN A 2 -8.63 17.13 1.90
CA ASN A 2 -7.66 16.28 2.58
C ASN A 2 -8.39 15.41 3.59
N SER A 3 -8.50 14.10 3.35
CA SER A 3 -8.95 13.16 4.38
C SER A 3 -7.77 12.75 5.24
N ASN A 4 -7.86 13.03 6.54
CA ASN A 4 -6.96 12.51 7.57
C ASN A 4 -7.79 11.63 8.50
N SER A 5 -8.41 10.59 7.96
CA SER A 5 -9.14 9.60 8.75
C SER A 5 -8.21 8.55 9.31
N ASN A 6 -8.46 8.19 10.55
CA ASN A 6 -7.81 7.09 11.23
C ASN A 6 -8.87 6.08 11.66
N PHE A 7 -8.49 4.81 11.62
CA PHE A 7 -9.33 3.68 12.00
C PHE A 7 -8.57 2.87 13.04
N ASN A 8 -9.27 2.41 14.07
CA ASN A 8 -8.75 1.49 15.07
C ASN A 8 -9.80 0.41 15.33
N PHE A 9 -9.37 -0.76 15.79
CA PHE A 9 -10.29 -1.84 16.15
C PHE A 9 -9.79 -2.60 17.38
N ASN A 10 -10.70 -3.26 18.09
CA ASN A 10 -10.37 -4.07 19.26
C ASN A 10 -10.69 -5.57 19.04
N GLN A 11 -10.38 -6.39 20.05
CA GLN A 11 -10.64 -7.84 20.04
C GLN A 11 -12.14 -8.20 20.01
N LYS A 12 -13.03 -7.25 20.28
CA LYS A 12 -14.49 -7.41 20.23
C LYS A 12 -15.09 -6.97 18.88
N ASN A 13 -14.24 -6.66 17.89
CA ASN A 13 -14.64 -6.13 16.59
C ASN A 13 -15.25 -4.73 16.59
N ASP A 14 -15.08 -3.97 17.68
CA ASP A 14 -15.48 -2.57 17.71
C ASP A 14 -14.52 -1.76 16.84
N ILE A 15 -15.05 -1.00 15.88
CA ILE A 15 -14.26 -0.10 15.03
C ILE A 15 -14.43 1.33 15.54
N TRP A 16 -13.31 2.02 15.70
CA TRP A 16 -13.25 3.41 16.14
C TRP A 16 -12.67 4.28 15.04
N ILE A 17 -13.32 5.42 14.79
CA ILE A 17 -12.92 6.40 13.78
C ILE A 17 -12.59 7.75 14.40
N PHE A 18 -11.61 8.45 13.84
CA PHE A 18 -11.32 9.84 14.17
C PHE A 18 -10.62 10.57 13.03
N GLY A 19 -10.68 11.90 13.04
CA GLY A 19 -10.06 12.79 12.06
C GLY A 19 -11.05 13.44 11.10
N GLN A 20 -10.56 13.89 9.94
CA GLN A 20 -11.36 14.58 8.93
C GLN A 20 -11.62 13.65 7.76
N ASN A 21 -12.90 13.39 7.45
CA ASN A 21 -13.29 12.62 6.28
C ASN A 21 -14.73 13.03 5.88
N PRO A 22 -14.95 13.45 4.62
CA PRO A 22 -16.27 13.88 4.15
C PRO A 22 -17.34 12.78 4.16
N PHE A 23 -16.97 11.52 4.44
CA PHE A 23 -17.88 10.38 4.54
C PHE A 23 -18.19 9.98 5.99
N PHE A 24 -17.66 10.68 7.00
CA PHE A 24 -17.97 10.40 8.41
C PHE A 24 -19.42 10.72 8.79
N ASN A 25 -20.10 11.58 8.04
CA ASN A 25 -21.54 11.82 8.15
C ASN A 25 -22.43 10.58 8.04
N ARG A 26 -21.89 9.44 7.57
CA ARG A 26 -22.62 8.17 7.51
C ARG A 26 -22.53 7.35 8.80
N PHE A 27 -21.61 7.71 9.70
CA PHE A 27 -21.26 6.95 10.90
C PHE A 27 -21.38 7.76 12.18
N SER A 28 -21.54 9.08 12.08
CA SER A 28 -21.60 10.01 13.20
C SER A 28 -22.46 11.21 12.82
N ASP A 29 -23.15 11.78 13.80
CA ASP A 29 -23.96 13.00 13.66
C ASP A 29 -23.12 14.26 13.41
N ASP A 30 -21.79 14.19 13.58
CA ASP A 30 -20.83 15.25 13.20
C ASP A 30 -20.24 14.96 11.80
N PRO A 31 -20.68 15.67 10.75
CA PRO A 31 -20.60 15.18 9.38
C PRO A 31 -19.24 15.31 8.70
N TYR A 32 -18.26 16.02 9.28
CA TYR A 32 -17.00 16.32 8.58
C TYR A 32 -15.74 16.12 9.42
N GLN A 33 -15.84 16.18 10.74
CA GLN A 33 -14.69 16.09 11.62
C GLN A 33 -15.03 15.38 12.93
N ILE A 34 -14.46 14.20 13.12
CA ILE A 34 -14.56 13.47 14.38
C ILE A 34 -13.30 13.79 15.20
N THR A 35 -13.43 14.67 16.18
CA THR A 35 -12.29 15.14 16.99
C THR A 35 -11.88 14.20 18.12
N LYS A 36 -12.77 13.29 18.52
CA LYS A 36 -12.54 12.24 19.52
C LYS A 36 -12.90 10.87 18.94
N PRO A 37 -12.21 9.78 19.28
CA PRO A 37 -12.56 8.45 18.80
C PRO A 37 -14.05 8.16 18.95
N HIS A 38 -14.72 7.84 17.83
CA HIS A 38 -16.15 7.52 17.78
C HIS A 38 -16.30 6.06 17.34
N GLN A 39 -17.08 5.28 18.08
CA GLN A 39 -17.34 3.88 17.75
C GLN A 39 -18.37 3.80 16.64
N MET A 40 -18.06 3.04 15.58
CA MET A 40 -19.01 2.74 14.51
C MET A 40 -20.02 1.70 15.00
N THR A 41 -21.29 2.09 15.14
CA THR A 41 -22.37 1.21 15.64
C THR A 41 -23.08 0.43 14.53
N THR A 42 -22.84 0.75 13.27
CA THR A 42 -23.55 0.17 12.11
C THR A 42 -22.89 -1.05 11.49
N VAL A 43 -21.72 -1.49 12.00
CA VAL A 43 -20.97 -2.62 11.44
C VAL A 43 -21.19 -3.86 12.32
N ASN A 44 -22.17 -4.69 11.97
CA ASN A 44 -22.43 -5.94 12.67
C ASN A 44 -21.53 -7.06 12.12
N LEU A 45 -20.35 -7.24 12.69
CA LEU A 45 -19.35 -8.24 12.29
C LEU A 45 -19.59 -9.55 13.04
N GLN A 46 -20.63 -10.29 12.68
CA GLN A 46 -21.06 -11.48 13.44
C GLN A 46 -20.19 -12.73 13.29
N GLU A 47 -19.15 -12.74 12.44
CA GLU A 47 -18.58 -14.04 12.03
C GLU A 47 -17.10 -14.30 12.36
N GLU A 48 -16.20 -13.32 12.52
CA GLU A 48 -14.78 -13.59 12.89
C GLU A 48 -14.08 -12.31 13.44
N PRO A 49 -12.98 -12.40 14.21
CA PRO A 49 -12.23 -11.23 14.66
C PRO A 49 -11.59 -10.46 13.50
N ILE A 50 -11.66 -9.13 13.55
CA ILE A 50 -10.96 -8.25 12.62
C ILE A 50 -9.45 -8.47 12.79
N LYS A 51 -8.75 -8.77 11.68
CA LYS A 51 -7.28 -8.92 11.67
C LYS A 51 -6.56 -7.67 11.20
N GLN A 52 -7.19 -6.90 10.32
CA GLN A 52 -6.61 -5.70 9.74
C GLN A 52 -7.72 -4.78 9.24
N ILE A 53 -7.50 -3.47 9.36
CA ILE A 53 -8.28 -2.43 8.70
C ILE A 53 -7.35 -1.59 7.82
N ALA A 54 -7.84 -1.26 6.63
CA ALA A 54 -7.14 -0.37 5.71
C ALA A 54 -8.12 0.62 5.09
N SER A 55 -7.68 1.87 4.93
CA SER A 55 -8.46 2.94 4.30
C SER A 55 -7.58 3.75 3.39
N ASN A 56 -8.15 4.26 2.29
CA ASN A 56 -7.45 5.11 1.34
C ASN A 56 -8.19 6.44 1.19
N LYS A 57 -7.44 7.53 1.00
CA LYS A 57 -7.92 8.91 0.84
C LYS A 57 -9.00 9.10 -0.23
N PHE A 58 -8.96 8.34 -1.32
CA PHE A 58 -9.94 8.44 -2.41
C PHE A 58 -10.81 7.22 -2.58
N ILE A 59 -10.38 6.07 -2.03
CA ILE A 59 -11.24 4.90 -2.04
C ILE A 59 -12.14 5.03 -0.83
N THR A 60 -13.41 5.21 -1.13
CA THR A 60 -14.53 5.29 -0.20
C THR A 60 -14.61 4.11 0.78
N ASN A 61 -13.75 3.10 0.67
CA ASN A 61 -13.94 1.82 1.34
C ASN A 61 -12.93 1.66 2.47
N VAL A 62 -13.43 1.46 3.67
CA VAL A 62 -12.70 0.75 4.72
C VAL A 62 -12.79 -0.73 4.34
N LEU A 63 -11.64 -1.38 4.17
CA LEU A 63 -11.58 -2.84 4.07
C LEU A 63 -11.20 -3.38 5.43
N PHE A 64 -11.88 -4.44 5.86
CA PHE A 64 -11.44 -5.25 6.98
C PHE A 64 -11.35 -6.72 6.57
N ILE A 65 -10.43 -7.44 7.20
CA ILE A 65 -10.32 -8.90 7.08
C ILE A 65 -10.98 -9.52 8.31
N SER A 66 -12.04 -10.31 8.11
CA SER A 66 -12.56 -11.26 9.11
C SER A 66 -12.72 -12.64 8.44
N GLY A 67 -11.80 -13.57 8.72
CA GLY A 67 -11.83 -14.90 8.09
C GLY A 67 -11.77 -14.87 6.55
N GLU A 68 -12.84 -15.35 5.90
CA GLU A 68 -12.99 -15.44 4.44
C GLU A 68 -13.74 -14.26 3.80
N VAL A 69 -14.21 -13.30 4.60
CA VAL A 69 -15.09 -12.23 4.12
C VAL A 69 -14.37 -10.89 4.14
N ILE A 70 -14.31 -10.24 2.99
CA ILE A 70 -13.95 -8.82 2.85
C ILE A 70 -15.26 -8.06 2.68
N GLN A 71 -15.59 -7.15 3.61
CA GLN A 71 -16.72 -6.23 3.40
C GLN A 71 -16.23 -4.81 3.16
N PHE A 72 -16.99 -4.09 2.33
CA PHE A 72 -16.77 -2.70 1.99
C PHE A 72 -17.69 -1.84 2.86
N ILE A 73 -17.13 -0.85 3.56
CA ILE A 73 -17.95 0.02 4.42
C ILE A 73 -18.73 1.10 3.63
N VAL A 74 -18.49 1.31 2.32
CA VAL A 74 -19.23 2.35 1.55
C VAL A 74 -19.47 1.99 0.06
N GLY A 75 -20.73 2.09 -0.38
CA GLY A 75 -21.08 2.43 -1.78
C GLY A 75 -21.01 1.33 -2.83
N LEU A 76 -20.79 0.07 -2.43
CA LEU A 76 -21.13 -1.08 -3.23
C LEU A 76 -22.04 -1.93 -2.33
N ASP A 77 -23.24 -2.24 -2.82
CA ASP A 77 -24.01 -3.39 -2.34
C ASP A 77 -23.02 -4.51 -1.99
N PRO A 78 -22.98 -5.04 -0.74
CA PRO A 78 -21.97 -6.00 -0.28
C PRO A 78 -22.12 -7.33 -1.04
N LYS A 79 -21.77 -7.31 -2.32
CA LYS A 79 -21.56 -8.49 -3.12
C LYS A 79 -20.34 -9.16 -2.50
N LYS A 80 -20.58 -10.32 -1.88
CA LYS A 80 -19.52 -11.21 -1.40
C LYS A 80 -18.55 -11.46 -2.54
N LEU A 81 -17.40 -10.79 -2.53
CA LEU A 81 -16.29 -11.14 -3.41
C LEU A 81 -15.67 -12.39 -2.83
N LYS A 82 -15.76 -13.50 -3.56
CA LYS A 82 -15.12 -14.76 -3.17
C LYS A 82 -13.64 -14.66 -3.50
N PHE A 83 -12.84 -14.36 -2.49
CA PHE A 83 -11.39 -14.50 -2.55
C PHE A 83 -10.97 -15.76 -1.78
N PRO A 84 -9.80 -16.33 -2.09
CA PRO A 84 -9.12 -17.19 -1.12
C PRO A 84 -8.89 -16.41 0.18
N LYS A 85 -8.73 -17.14 1.29
CA LYS A 85 -8.47 -16.54 2.61
C LYS A 85 -7.35 -15.50 2.55
N ILE A 86 -7.66 -14.27 2.96
CA ILE A 86 -6.75 -13.12 2.84
C ILE A 86 -5.87 -13.02 4.09
N LYS A 87 -4.56 -12.96 3.85
CA LYS A 87 -3.51 -12.77 4.85
C LYS A 87 -3.27 -11.28 5.15
N LYS A 88 -3.24 -10.43 4.13
CA LYS A 88 -2.88 -9.01 4.26
C LYS A 88 -3.61 -8.14 3.24
N ILE A 89 -3.98 -6.93 3.67
CA ILE A 89 -4.42 -5.84 2.80
C ILE A 89 -3.33 -4.76 2.78
N SER A 90 -3.06 -4.21 1.61
CA SER A 90 -2.20 -3.03 1.45
C SER A 90 -2.91 -2.01 0.57
N VAL A 91 -2.90 -0.74 0.97
CA VAL A 91 -3.63 0.33 0.28
C VAL A 91 -2.73 1.53 0.02
N GLY A 92 -2.69 1.98 -1.23
CA GLY A 92 -2.05 3.23 -1.66
C GLY A 92 -3.03 4.39 -1.71
N ILE A 93 -2.77 5.38 -2.57
CA ILE A 93 -3.72 6.48 -2.88
C ILE A 93 -4.72 6.05 -3.96
N GLU A 94 -4.27 5.33 -4.97
CA GLU A 94 -5.14 4.92 -6.09
C GLU A 94 -5.12 3.42 -6.32
N ASN A 95 -4.57 2.67 -5.36
CA ASN A 95 -4.40 1.23 -5.47
C ASN A 95 -4.77 0.50 -4.17
N GLU A 96 -5.21 -0.74 -4.33
CA GLU A 96 -5.44 -1.71 -3.27
C GLU A 96 -4.82 -3.04 -3.70
N ALA A 97 -4.22 -3.75 -2.75
CA ALA A 97 -3.69 -5.08 -2.94
C ALA A 97 -4.19 -5.99 -1.81
N LEU A 98 -4.63 -7.19 -2.19
CA LEU A 98 -5.04 -8.25 -1.31
C LEU A 98 -4.08 -9.41 -1.49
N LEU A 99 -3.42 -9.83 -0.42
CA LEU A 99 -2.53 -11.00 -0.40
C LEU A 99 -3.25 -12.16 0.29
N SER A 100 -3.38 -13.29 -0.40
CA SER A 100 -3.95 -14.51 0.16
C SER A 100 -2.95 -15.30 1.01
N GLU A 101 -3.45 -16.21 1.85
CA GLU A 101 -2.61 -17.16 2.60
C GLU A 101 -1.82 -18.10 1.68
N LYS A 102 -2.25 -18.28 0.44
CA LYS A 102 -1.56 -19.07 -0.60
C LYS A 102 -0.51 -18.26 -1.40
N GLY A 103 -0.32 -16.98 -1.08
CA GLY A 103 0.64 -16.12 -1.77
C GLY A 103 0.13 -15.53 -3.10
N GLN A 104 -1.18 -15.54 -3.34
CA GLN A 104 -1.80 -14.89 -4.50
C GLN A 104 -2.09 -13.42 -4.20
N VAL A 105 -1.87 -12.55 -5.17
CA VAL A 105 -2.08 -11.10 -5.04
C VAL A 105 -3.11 -10.63 -6.04
N PHE A 106 -4.17 -10.03 -5.51
CA PHE A 106 -5.25 -9.41 -6.25
C PHE A 106 -5.16 -7.91 -6.07
N ILE A 107 -5.13 -7.16 -7.17
CA ILE A 107 -5.06 -5.70 -7.10
C ILE A 107 -6.27 -5.05 -7.73
N ARG A 108 -6.56 -3.86 -7.23
CA ARG A 108 -7.48 -2.91 -7.81
C ARG A 108 -6.73 -1.59 -7.97
N GLN A 109 -6.64 -1.08 -9.20
CA GLN A 109 -6.04 0.22 -9.48
C GLN A 109 -7.09 1.14 -10.10
N ASN A 110 -7.14 2.38 -9.62
CA ASN A 110 -7.96 3.42 -10.20
C ASN A 110 -7.17 4.03 -11.37
N ARG A 111 -7.57 3.77 -12.62
CA ARG A 111 -6.80 4.21 -13.79
C ARG A 111 -6.97 5.70 -14.10
N TYR A 112 -8.02 6.35 -13.61
CA TYR A 112 -8.30 7.78 -13.84
C TYR A 112 -9.15 8.31 -12.69
N LYS A 113 -8.90 9.55 -12.25
CA LYS A 113 -9.62 10.26 -11.15
C LYS A 113 -11.16 10.24 -11.24
N THR A 114 -11.73 9.71 -12.31
CA THR A 114 -13.16 9.76 -12.64
C THR A 114 -13.84 8.38 -12.73
N LYS A 115 -13.13 7.24 -12.71
CA LYS A 115 -13.79 5.91 -12.80
C LYS A 115 -13.04 4.83 -12.01
N ILE A 116 -13.50 4.56 -10.80
CA ILE A 116 -13.01 3.46 -9.96
C ILE A 116 -13.29 2.13 -10.69
N SER A 117 -12.24 1.43 -11.12
CA SER A 117 -12.39 0.03 -11.59
C SER A 117 -13.06 -0.77 -10.49
N ARG A 118 -14.12 -1.53 -10.77
CA ARG A 118 -14.82 -2.34 -9.75
C ARG A 118 -14.29 -3.77 -9.66
N THR A 119 -13.28 -4.12 -10.46
CA THR A 119 -12.76 -5.48 -10.56
C THR A 119 -11.35 -5.58 -10.00
N TYR A 120 -11.11 -6.65 -9.24
CA TYR A 120 -9.77 -7.04 -8.85
C TYR A 120 -9.15 -7.90 -9.96
N LYS A 121 -7.87 -7.72 -10.22
CA LYS A 121 -7.07 -8.53 -11.13
C LYS A 121 -6.02 -9.30 -10.34
N GLU A 122 -5.93 -10.60 -10.54
CA GLU A 122 -4.80 -11.38 -10.02
C GLU A 122 -3.53 -11.03 -10.79
N ILE A 123 -2.53 -10.49 -10.10
CA ILE A 123 -1.26 -10.06 -10.74
C ILE A 123 -0.13 -11.05 -10.54
N THR A 124 -0.25 -11.97 -9.60
CA THR A 124 0.75 -13.01 -9.37
C THR A 124 1.02 -13.82 -10.65
N LEU A 125 -0.03 -14.10 -11.43
CA LEU A 125 0.07 -14.80 -12.72
C LEU A 125 0.76 -13.99 -13.82
N LEU A 126 0.94 -12.68 -13.63
CA LEU A 126 1.62 -11.80 -14.57
C LEU A 126 3.13 -11.73 -14.34
N ILE A 127 3.64 -12.31 -13.25
CA ILE A 127 5.08 -12.49 -13.04
C ILE A 127 5.57 -13.52 -14.05
N GLU A 128 6.55 -13.10 -14.85
CA GLU A 128 7.10 -13.90 -15.95
C GLU A 128 7.88 -15.12 -15.42
N ASP A 129 8.71 -14.93 -14.40
CA ASP A 129 9.35 -16.04 -13.70
C ASP A 129 8.33 -16.81 -12.86
N THR A 130 8.02 -18.03 -13.26
CA THR A 130 7.04 -18.88 -12.60
C THR A 130 7.46 -19.28 -11.18
N ASN A 131 8.76 -19.30 -10.88
CA ASN A 131 9.25 -19.62 -9.54
C ASN A 131 8.87 -18.53 -8.53
N ASP A 132 8.63 -17.31 -9.00
CA ASP A 132 8.34 -16.13 -8.19
C ASP A 132 6.85 -15.86 -7.97
N ARG A 133 6.00 -16.84 -8.29
CA ARG A 133 4.54 -16.72 -8.16
C ARG A 133 3.99 -17.03 -6.77
N ILE A 134 4.84 -17.14 -5.77
CA ILE A 134 4.43 -17.22 -4.36
C ILE A 134 4.87 -15.94 -3.66
N ILE A 135 3.90 -15.10 -3.32
CA ILE A 135 4.16 -13.81 -2.67
C ILE A 135 4.10 -13.97 -1.15
N GLN A 136 5.14 -13.53 -0.45
CA GLN A 136 5.21 -13.53 1.01
C GLN A 136 4.67 -12.24 1.62
N ASP A 137 4.92 -11.10 0.96
CA ASP A 137 4.46 -9.80 1.41
C ASP A 137 4.09 -8.84 0.26
N VAL A 138 3.21 -7.90 0.57
CA VAL A 138 2.77 -6.84 -0.34
C VAL A 138 2.81 -5.48 0.36
N VAL A 139 3.27 -4.46 -0.36
CA VAL A 139 3.40 -3.08 0.14
C VAL A 139 2.91 -2.11 -0.94
N SER A 140 2.11 -1.13 -0.55
CA SER A 140 1.57 -0.12 -1.46
C SER A 140 2.28 1.22 -1.25
N GLY A 141 2.75 1.81 -2.35
CA GLY A 141 3.04 3.23 -2.45
C GLY A 141 1.84 4.00 -2.98
N LYS A 142 2.06 5.27 -3.37
CA LYS A 142 1.02 6.15 -3.89
C LYS A 142 0.22 5.52 -5.03
N ASN A 143 0.92 5.22 -6.14
CA ASN A 143 0.36 4.64 -7.38
C ASN A 143 1.16 3.41 -7.83
N THR A 144 1.83 2.77 -6.89
CA THR A 144 2.76 1.66 -7.11
C THR A 144 2.52 0.59 -6.06
N ILE A 145 2.64 -0.68 -6.44
CA ILE A 145 2.54 -1.83 -5.54
C ILE A 145 3.85 -2.60 -5.66
N TYR A 146 4.39 -3.01 -4.52
CA TYR A 146 5.60 -3.79 -4.40
C TYR A 146 5.27 -5.17 -3.84
N LEU A 147 5.90 -6.20 -4.40
CA LEU A 147 5.70 -7.60 -4.04
C LEU A 147 7.04 -8.17 -3.58
N LEU A 148 7.02 -8.91 -2.48
CA LEU A 148 8.15 -9.73 -2.04
C LEU A 148 7.80 -11.21 -2.23
N THR A 149 8.55 -11.90 -3.09
CA THR A 149 8.34 -13.32 -3.39
C THR A 149 9.00 -14.22 -2.35
N SER A 150 8.63 -15.49 -2.32
CA SER A 150 9.26 -16.49 -1.45
C SER A 150 10.72 -16.77 -1.78
N ASN A 151 11.17 -16.43 -2.98
CA ASN A 151 12.58 -16.56 -3.38
C ASN A 151 13.39 -15.29 -3.10
N GLN A 152 12.88 -14.39 -2.26
CA GLN A 152 13.57 -13.15 -1.89
C GLN A 152 13.76 -12.20 -3.09
N ASN A 153 12.83 -12.20 -4.04
CA ASN A 153 12.83 -11.26 -5.15
C ASN A 153 11.76 -10.17 -4.91
N ALA A 154 12.15 -8.92 -5.13
CA ALA A 154 11.26 -7.78 -5.08
C ALA A 154 10.79 -7.43 -6.49
N TYR A 155 9.47 -7.35 -6.65
CA TYR A 155 8.84 -6.88 -7.88
C TYR A 155 8.07 -5.60 -7.62
N GLY A 156 7.86 -4.80 -8.66
CA GLY A 156 7.02 -3.62 -8.59
C GLY A 156 6.11 -3.47 -9.81
N ILE A 157 4.93 -2.89 -9.60
CA ILE A 157 3.93 -2.63 -10.63
C ILE A 157 3.26 -1.26 -10.41
N GLY A 158 2.96 -0.53 -11.48
CA GLY A 158 2.30 0.77 -11.41
C GLY A 158 3.16 1.90 -11.95
N SER A 159 3.02 3.10 -11.38
CA SER A 159 3.76 4.29 -11.82
C SER A 159 5.26 4.14 -11.53
N ASN A 160 6.08 4.78 -12.38
CA ASN A 160 7.50 5.04 -12.20
C ASN A 160 7.83 6.53 -12.42
N ASP A 161 6.85 7.44 -12.31
CA ASP A 161 7.02 8.86 -12.68
C ASP A 161 8.09 9.60 -11.86
N HIS A 162 8.48 9.04 -10.71
CA HIS A 162 9.55 9.56 -9.85
C HIS A 162 10.69 8.56 -9.64
N GLY A 163 10.80 7.52 -10.46
CA GLY A 163 11.85 6.50 -10.33
C GLY A 163 11.64 5.51 -9.18
N GLN A 164 10.39 5.32 -8.73
CA GLN A 164 10.06 4.45 -7.60
C GLN A 164 10.08 2.94 -7.92
N LEU A 165 10.11 2.55 -9.20
CA LEU A 165 10.28 1.17 -9.66
C LEU A 165 11.73 0.86 -10.06
N SER A 166 12.44 1.84 -10.59
CA SER A 166 13.87 1.80 -10.86
C SER A 166 14.35 3.21 -11.25
N CYS A 167 15.67 3.39 -11.23
CA CYS A 167 16.31 4.64 -11.68
C CYS A 167 16.97 4.51 -13.05
N ASP A 168 16.72 3.39 -13.71
CA ASP A 168 17.17 3.16 -15.08
C ASP A 168 16.25 3.92 -16.02
N SER A 169 16.82 4.85 -16.79
CA SER A 169 16.09 5.72 -17.71
C SER A 169 15.32 4.97 -18.80
N GLU A 170 15.62 3.69 -19.00
CA GLU A 170 14.92 2.79 -19.93
C GLU A 170 13.64 2.20 -19.33
N THR A 171 13.43 2.31 -18.01
CA THR A 171 12.22 1.79 -17.38
C THR A 171 11.05 2.70 -17.70
N LEU A 172 9.99 2.11 -18.26
CA LEU A 172 8.76 2.79 -18.61
C LEU A 172 8.23 3.61 -17.43
N LYS A 173 7.70 4.81 -17.72
CA LYS A 173 7.02 5.69 -16.75
C LYS A 173 5.88 4.99 -15.99
N LYS A 174 5.39 3.87 -16.52
CA LYS A 174 4.42 2.99 -15.87
C LYS A 174 4.57 1.57 -16.42
N THR A 175 4.35 0.58 -15.58
CA THR A 175 4.20 -0.81 -15.99
C THR A 175 2.85 -1.40 -15.58
N GLU A 176 2.25 -2.20 -16.46
CA GLU A 176 1.01 -2.95 -16.19
C GLU A 176 1.26 -4.41 -15.79
N LYS A 177 2.53 -4.84 -15.78
CA LYS A 177 2.98 -6.15 -15.29
C LYS A 177 4.04 -5.94 -14.20
N PRO A 178 4.13 -6.83 -13.19
CA PRO A 178 5.21 -6.76 -12.22
C PRO A 178 6.57 -6.88 -12.91
N ILE A 179 7.49 -5.97 -12.61
CA ILE A 179 8.88 -6.01 -13.08
C ILE A 179 9.80 -6.34 -11.90
N LEU A 180 10.85 -7.11 -12.14
CA LEU A 180 11.86 -7.41 -11.13
C LEU A 180 12.63 -6.13 -10.80
N MET A 181 12.66 -5.75 -9.53
CA MET A 181 13.40 -4.58 -9.04
C MET A 181 14.74 -4.99 -8.44
N MET A 182 14.75 -6.06 -7.64
CA MET A 182 15.91 -6.47 -6.87
C MET A 182 15.80 -7.94 -6.43
N LYS A 183 16.95 -8.63 -6.34
CA LYS A 183 17.06 -9.98 -5.76
C LYS A 183 17.68 -9.92 -4.35
N ASN A 184 17.59 -11.01 -3.59
CA ASN A 184 18.12 -11.12 -2.23
C ASN A 184 17.51 -10.10 -1.26
N VAL A 185 16.19 -9.90 -1.35
CA VAL A 185 15.42 -8.96 -0.56
C VAL A 185 14.79 -9.66 0.64
N SER A 186 14.93 -9.04 1.82
CA SER A 186 14.33 -9.51 3.07
C SER A 186 13.07 -8.73 3.43
N LYS A 187 13.02 -7.41 3.18
CA LYS A 187 11.86 -6.55 3.48
C LYS A 187 11.71 -5.40 2.49
N ILE A 188 10.47 -4.93 2.33
CA ILE A 188 10.13 -3.75 1.54
C ILE A 188 9.31 -2.80 2.41
N PHE A 189 9.55 -1.50 2.28
CA PHE A 189 8.84 -0.44 2.99
C PHE A 189 8.47 0.69 2.04
N SER A 190 7.24 1.16 2.13
CA SER A 190 6.77 2.35 1.42
C SER A 190 5.64 2.97 2.23
N GLY A 191 5.53 4.29 2.20
CA GLY A 191 4.36 4.99 2.72
C GLY A 191 3.21 4.97 1.71
N ASN A 192 1.96 4.92 2.20
CA ASN A 192 0.76 4.91 1.35
C ASN A 192 0.66 6.15 0.42
N PHE A 193 1.27 7.27 0.83
CA PHE A 193 1.33 8.52 0.07
C PHE A 193 2.70 8.76 -0.58
N SER A 194 3.60 7.78 -0.47
CA SER A 194 4.98 7.93 -0.88
C SER A 194 5.17 7.59 -2.34
N ASN A 195 5.99 8.40 -3.00
CA ASN A 195 6.62 8.10 -4.29
C ASN A 195 8.04 7.54 -4.08
N CYS A 196 8.35 7.01 -2.89
CA CYS A 196 9.61 6.34 -2.61
C CYS A 196 9.40 4.99 -1.93
N VAL A 197 10.39 4.12 -2.09
CA VAL A 197 10.45 2.78 -1.52
C VAL A 197 11.81 2.56 -0.89
N PHE A 198 11.82 1.81 0.21
CA PHE A 198 13.01 1.31 0.85
C PHE A 198 13.01 -0.21 0.81
N ILE A 199 14.14 -0.81 0.48
CA ILE A 199 14.30 -2.26 0.36
C ILE A 199 15.46 -2.65 1.26
N LEU A 200 15.21 -3.60 2.16
CA LEU A 200 16.25 -4.21 2.97
C LEU A 200 16.62 -5.53 2.31
N ASN A 201 17.90 -5.74 2.04
CA ASN A 201 18.38 -7.01 1.51
C ASN A 201 18.63 -8.03 2.63
N SER A 202 18.94 -9.28 2.29
CA SER A 202 19.20 -10.32 3.29
C SER A 202 20.55 -10.16 4.02
N ASN A 203 21.42 -9.27 3.51
CA ASN A 203 22.65 -8.84 4.17
C ASN A 203 22.43 -7.62 5.09
N GLN A 204 21.17 -7.23 5.35
CA GLN A 204 20.80 -6.07 6.18
C GLN A 204 21.28 -4.71 5.65
N GLU A 205 21.54 -4.64 4.35
CA GLU A 205 21.86 -3.39 3.65
C GLU A 205 20.54 -2.74 3.19
N LEU A 206 20.45 -1.41 3.35
CA LEU A 206 19.27 -0.61 3.02
C LEU A 206 19.44 0.08 1.66
N PHE A 207 18.42 -0.08 0.83
CA PHE A 207 18.32 0.40 -0.53
C PHE A 207 17.13 1.35 -0.59
N CYS A 208 17.18 2.38 -1.41
CA CYS A 208 16.02 3.24 -1.63
C CYS A 208 16.01 3.85 -3.04
N CYS A 209 14.82 4.11 -3.55
CA CYS A 209 14.60 4.84 -4.80
C CYS A 209 13.27 5.59 -4.76
N GLY A 210 13.07 6.48 -5.74
CA GLY A 210 11.89 7.31 -5.86
C GLY A 210 12.13 8.79 -5.59
N ASP A 211 11.05 9.50 -5.25
CA ASP A 211 11.05 10.94 -4.99
C ASP A 211 11.89 11.30 -3.74
N ASN A 212 12.79 12.28 -3.91
CA ASN A 212 13.58 12.85 -2.83
C ASN A 212 13.44 14.37 -2.69
N PHE A 213 12.42 14.98 -3.29
CA PHE A 213 12.25 16.44 -3.29
C PHE A 213 12.29 17.07 -1.88
N PHE A 214 11.77 16.38 -0.86
CA PHE A 214 11.77 16.84 0.53
C PHE A 214 12.89 16.24 1.38
N GLY A 215 13.76 15.40 0.80
CA GLY A 215 14.76 14.63 1.54
C GLY A 215 14.20 13.34 2.14
N GLN A 216 13.10 12.80 1.58
CA GLN A 216 12.41 11.60 2.08
C GLN A 216 13.36 10.39 2.18
N LEU A 217 14.36 10.31 1.31
CA LEU A 217 15.33 9.22 1.24
C LEU A 217 16.48 9.35 2.24
N GLY A 218 16.60 10.50 2.92
CA GLY A 218 17.70 10.73 3.87
C GLY A 218 19.08 10.97 3.23
N LEU A 219 19.14 11.17 1.91
CA LEU A 219 20.39 11.40 1.16
C LEU A 219 20.78 12.90 1.05
N GLY A 220 19.99 13.79 1.65
CA GLY A 220 20.11 15.24 1.47
C GLY A 220 19.23 15.77 0.33
N LYS A 221 18.89 17.07 0.38
CA LYS A 221 17.92 17.72 -0.53
C LYS A 221 18.46 18.07 -1.91
N SER A 222 19.78 18.04 -2.10
CA SER A 222 20.42 18.33 -3.39
C SER A 222 20.27 17.17 -4.39
N ILE A 223 19.98 15.97 -3.91
CA ILE A 223 19.73 14.79 -4.73
C ILE A 223 18.24 14.76 -5.02
N LYS A 224 17.83 15.18 -6.22
CA LYS A 224 16.40 15.16 -6.61
C LYS A 224 15.88 13.75 -6.88
N GLU A 225 16.77 12.82 -7.22
CA GLU A 225 16.49 11.41 -7.54
C GLU A 225 17.65 10.54 -7.04
N ALA A 226 17.38 9.51 -6.24
CA ALA A 226 18.43 8.57 -5.80
C ALA A 226 18.74 7.58 -6.92
N LYS A 227 19.99 7.43 -7.33
CA LYS A 227 20.40 6.37 -8.27
C LYS A 227 20.73 5.08 -7.50
N VAL A 228 20.10 3.97 -7.90
CA VAL A 228 20.25 2.61 -7.33
C VAL A 228 21.71 2.12 -7.29
N ASN A 229 22.62 2.70 -8.07
CA ASN A 229 24.03 2.30 -8.10
C ASN A 229 24.93 2.91 -6.99
N GLN A 230 24.35 3.64 -6.02
CA GLN A 230 24.97 3.83 -4.72
C GLN A 230 23.97 3.59 -3.61
N LEU A 231 23.85 2.32 -3.28
CA LEU A 231 23.35 1.84 -2.00
C LEU A 231 24.36 2.32 -0.99
N THR A 232 24.09 3.46 -0.38
CA THR A 232 24.96 3.95 0.67
C THR A 232 24.85 2.98 1.83
N LYS A 233 25.85 2.09 1.96
CA LYS A 233 26.16 1.46 3.24
C LYS A 233 26.21 2.59 4.27
N ASN A 234 25.27 2.57 5.22
CA ASN A 234 25.01 3.65 6.16
C ASN A 234 24.69 4.99 5.46
N PRO A 235 23.40 5.39 5.32
CA PRO A 235 23.08 6.79 5.10
C PRO A 235 23.55 7.57 6.32
N LYS A 236 24.79 8.07 6.28
CA LYS A 236 25.33 8.93 7.33
C LYS A 236 24.46 10.18 7.35
N TYR A 237 23.79 10.42 8.47
CA TYR A 237 23.06 11.65 8.74
C TYR A 237 23.92 12.86 8.34
N SER A 238 23.54 13.58 7.29
CA SER A 238 24.09 14.90 7.07
C SER A 238 23.54 15.80 8.18
N LYS A 239 24.35 16.09 9.20
CA LYS A 239 24.03 17.15 10.16
C LYS A 239 23.68 18.40 9.36
N ARG A 240 22.50 18.97 9.60
CA ARG A 240 22.17 20.32 9.11
C ARG A 240 23.29 21.25 9.58
N GLN A 241 24.07 21.78 8.65
CA GLN A 241 24.78 23.02 8.92
C GLN A 241 23.71 24.11 8.94
N ASN A 242 23.45 24.64 10.13
CA ASN A 242 22.66 25.84 10.30
C ASN A 242 23.48 26.99 9.72
N ASN A 243 22.96 27.62 8.66
CA ASN A 243 23.31 29.00 8.32
C ASN A 243 22.16 29.89 8.82
#